data_AF-A0A3D1ZCW5-F1
#
_entry.id   AF-A0A3D1ZCW5-F1
#
_cell.length_a   1.000
_cell.length_b   1.000
_cell.length_c   1.000
_cell.angle_alpha   90.00
_cell.angle_beta   90.00
_cell.angle_gamma   90.00
#
_symmetry.space_group_name_H-M   'P 1'
#
loop_
_entity.id
_entity.type
_entity.pdbx_description
1 polymer ?
#
loop_
_entity_poly.entity_id
_entity_poly.type
_entity_poly.pdbx_seq_one_letter_code
_entity_poly.pdbx_strand_id
1 'polypeptide(L)'
;MLALICMVSGRLDDAAVHFQKSYEFCTDSAYGSESAQTCHDYGSLLMVRSNHGDHEKAISMVDQGLWLTEGLGMDNLEGSFRDQKAQAEQFATR
;
A
#
# COMPACT_ATOMS: atom_id res chain seq x y z
N MET A 1 10.71 0.16 -6.85
CA MET A 1 10.79 0.23 -8.34
C MET A 1 10.37 -1.04 -9.08
N LEU A 2 10.88 -2.25 -8.76
CA LEU A 2 10.50 -3.48 -9.49
C LEU A 2 9.00 -3.81 -9.40
N ALA A 3 8.37 -3.51 -8.27
CA ALA A 3 6.95 -3.74 -8.06
C ALA A 3 6.05 -2.93 -9.02
N LEU A 4 6.38 -1.66 -9.27
CA LEU A 4 5.67 -0.80 -10.21
C LEU A 4 5.78 -1.30 -11.66
N ILE A 5 6.95 -1.82 -12.05
CA ILE A 5 7.16 -2.39 -13.39
C ILE A 5 6.27 -3.63 -13.58
N CYS A 6 6.19 -4.50 -12.56
CA CYS A 6 5.33 -5.67 -12.60
C CYS A 6 3.84 -5.27 -12.66
N MET A 7 3.44 -4.25 -11.90
CA MET A 7 2.07 -3.71 -11.89
C MET A 7 1.65 -3.18 -13.26
N VAL A 8 2.47 -2.33 -13.90
CA VAL A 8 2.19 -1.81 -15.25
C VAL A 8 2.19 -2.92 -16.30
N SER A 9 2.94 -4.00 -16.07
CA SER A 9 2.98 -5.18 -16.94
C SER A 9 1.85 -6.18 -16.67
N GLY A 10 0.92 -5.89 -15.75
CA GLY A 10 -0.20 -6.78 -15.39
C GLY A 10 0.20 -8.02 -14.57
N ARG A 11 1.46 -8.12 -14.13
CA ARG A 11 1.97 -9.22 -13.31
C ARG A 11 1.71 -8.94 -11.83
N LEU A 12 0.43 -8.95 -11.45
CA LEU A 12 -0.01 -8.48 -10.14
C LEU A 12 0.52 -9.32 -8.97
N ASP A 13 0.64 -10.65 -9.14
CA ASP A 13 1.21 -11.51 -8.10
C ASP A 13 2.70 -11.25 -7.87
N ASP A 14 3.47 -11.06 -8.94
CA ASP A 14 4.89 -10.69 -8.84
C ASP A 14 5.05 -9.30 -8.21
N ALA A 15 4.19 -8.36 -8.59
CA ALA A 15 4.16 -7.02 -8.00
C ALA A 15 3.90 -7.12 -6.49
N ALA A 16 3.00 -7.99 -6.04
CA ALA A 16 2.68 -8.17 -4.63
C ALA A 16 3.88 -8.73 -3.84
N VAL A 17 4.62 -9.68 -4.41
CA VAL A 17 5.86 -10.21 -3.81
C VAL A 17 6.93 -9.12 -3.71
N HIS A 18 7.07 -8.29 -4.75
CA HIS A 18 8.06 -7.21 -4.75
C HIS A 18 7.71 -6.08 -3.79
N PHE A 19 6.43 -5.71 -3.66
CA PHE A 19 5.99 -4.72 -2.68
C PHE A 19 6.14 -5.23 -1.25
N GLN A 20 5.79 -6.49 -0.97
CA GLN A 20 5.96 -7.06 0.36
C GLN A 20 7.43 -6.99 0.82
N LYS A 21 8.37 -7.36 -0.05
CA LYS A 21 9.81 -7.26 0.24
C LYS A 21 10.27 -5.82 0.45
N SER A 22 9.75 -4.90 -0.37
CA SER A 22 10.05 -3.46 -0.24
C SER A 22 9.55 -2.93 1.11
N TYR A 23 8.35 -3.34 1.52
CA TYR A 23 7.76 -2.95 2.80
C TYR A 23 8.58 -3.48 3.98
N GLU A 24 8.93 -4.77 3.98
CA GLU A 24 9.76 -5.37 5.03
C GLU A 24 11.12 -4.67 5.18
N PHE A 25 11.77 -4.36 4.06
CA PHE A 25 13.02 -3.59 4.05
C PHE A 25 12.83 -2.18 4.61
N CYS A 26 11.77 -1.50 4.19
CA CYS A 26 11.47 -0.15 4.62
C CYS A 26 11.14 -0.09 6.11
N THR A 27 10.41 -1.06 6.67
CA THR A 27 10.09 -1.11 8.11
C THR A 27 11.30 -1.38 9.01
N ASP A 28 12.34 -2.04 8.49
CA ASP A 28 13.59 -2.30 9.23
C ASP A 28 14.52 -1.06 9.23
N SER A 29 14.22 -0.10 8.36
CA SER A 29 15.00 1.12 8.16
C SER A 29 14.23 2.35 8.63
N ALA A 30 14.90 3.37 9.15
CA ALA A 30 14.23 4.62 9.54
C ALA A 30 13.80 5.51 8.33
N TYR A 31 13.55 4.92 7.15
CA TYR A 31 13.16 5.64 5.92
C TYR A 31 11.64 5.85 5.87
N GLY A 32 11.14 6.76 6.71
CA GLY A 32 9.71 6.96 6.90
C GLY A 32 8.93 7.35 5.63
N SER A 33 9.48 8.21 4.76
CA SER A 33 8.77 8.70 3.57
C SER A 33 8.68 7.66 2.45
N GLU A 34 9.75 6.91 2.19
CA GLU A 34 9.73 5.79 1.23
C GLU A 34 8.86 4.62 1.73
N SER A 35 8.79 4.43 3.05
CA SER A 35 7.88 3.48 3.69
C SER A 35 6.42 3.86 3.42
N ALA A 36 6.06 5.13 3.60
CA ALA A 36 4.71 5.63 3.33
C ALA A 36 4.32 5.46 1.85
N GLN A 37 5.18 5.85 0.90
CA GLN A 37 4.89 5.65 -0.52
C GLN A 37 4.72 4.16 -0.87
N THR A 38 5.54 3.28 -0.29
CA THR A 38 5.43 1.82 -0.50
C THR A 38 4.09 1.27 0.01
N CYS A 39 3.61 1.74 1.16
CA CYS A 39 2.30 1.37 1.69
C CYS A 39 1.16 1.75 0.75
N HIS A 40 1.22 2.97 0.19
CA HIS A 40 0.21 3.48 -0.75
C HIS A 40 0.14 2.64 -2.02
N ASP A 41 1.29 2.44 -2.68
CA ASP A 41 1.37 1.69 -3.92
C ASP A 41 0.97 0.23 -3.71
N TYR A 42 1.38 -0.37 -2.58
CA TYR A 42 1.04 -1.76 -2.27
C TYR A 42 -0.44 -1.95 -1.99
N GLY A 43 -1.05 -1.07 -1.19
CA GLY A 43 -2.50 -1.09 -0.96
C GLY A 43 -3.27 -0.98 -2.28
N SER A 44 -2.79 -0.14 -3.22
CA SER A 44 -3.47 0.10 -4.49
C SER A 44 -3.40 -1.15 -5.37
N LEU A 45 -2.25 -1.81 -5.39
CA LEU A 45 -2.11 -3.09 -6.06
C LEU A 45 -3.07 -4.15 -5.50
N LEU A 46 -3.15 -4.27 -4.18
CA LEU A 46 -4.01 -5.28 -3.54
C LEU A 46 -5.49 -5.05 -3.87
N MET A 47 -5.92 -3.78 -3.92
CA MET A 47 -7.26 -3.41 -4.40
C MET A 47 -7.51 -3.84 -5.85
N VAL A 48 -6.53 -3.67 -6.73
CA VAL A 48 -6.64 -4.07 -8.16
C VAL A 48 -6.60 -5.59 -8.32
N ARG A 49 -5.78 -6.29 -7.54
CA ARG A 49 -5.63 -7.74 -7.60
C ARG A 49 -6.85 -8.46 -7.03
N SER A 50 -7.42 -7.93 -5.95
CA SER A 50 -8.71 -8.36 -5.36
C SER A 50 -8.83 -9.87 -5.11
N ASN A 51 -7.71 -10.54 -4.77
CA ASN A 51 -7.75 -11.93 -4.35
C ASN A 51 -8.31 -12.05 -2.92
N HIS A 52 -8.63 -13.27 -2.49
CA HIS A 52 -9.06 -13.51 -1.11
C HIS A 52 -8.01 -13.00 -0.11
N GLY A 53 -8.44 -12.15 0.84
CA GLY A 53 -7.58 -11.52 1.84
C GLY A 53 -6.86 -10.24 1.38
N ASP A 54 -6.94 -9.87 0.10
CA ASP A 54 -6.24 -8.68 -0.41
C ASP A 54 -6.86 -7.38 0.11
N HIS A 55 -8.18 -7.30 0.23
CA HIS A 55 -8.84 -6.11 0.75
C HIS A 55 -8.48 -5.86 2.22
N GLU A 56 -8.46 -6.92 3.05
CA GLU A 56 -8.05 -6.84 4.46
C GLU A 56 -6.60 -6.38 4.58
N LYS A 57 -5.72 -6.91 3.72
CA LYS A 57 -4.33 -6.49 3.67
C LYS A 57 -4.17 -5.07 3.15
N ALA A 58 -4.96 -4.64 2.17
CA ALA A 58 -4.96 -3.27 1.65
C ALA A 58 -5.32 -2.27 2.75
N ILE A 59 -6.35 -2.56 3.56
CA ILE A 59 -6.73 -1.75 4.72
C ILE A 59 -5.54 -1.66 5.70
N SER A 60 -4.91 -2.78 6.02
CA SER A 60 -3.74 -2.78 6.91
C SER A 60 -2.58 -1.95 6.35
N MET A 61 -2.32 -1.98 5.03
CA MET A 61 -1.26 -1.17 4.42
C MET A 61 -1.60 0.32 4.47
N VAL A 62 -2.86 0.68 4.25
CA VAL A 62 -3.34 2.06 4.31
C VAL A 62 -3.22 2.62 5.74
N ASP A 63 -3.62 1.85 6.75
CA ASP A 63 -3.50 2.25 8.16
C ASP A 63 -2.04 2.47 8.58
N GLN A 64 -1.14 1.60 8.12
CA GLN A 64 0.30 1.75 8.35
C GLN A 64 0.86 3.00 7.63
N GLY A 65 0.43 3.26 6.40
CA GLY A 65 0.79 4.45 5.65
C GLY A 65 0.36 5.74 6.36
N LEU A 66 -0.88 5.77 6.87
CA LEU A 66 -1.41 6.90 7.65
C LEU A 66 -0.57 7.17 8.91
N TRP A 67 -0.27 6.13 9.70
CA TRP A 67 0.55 6.25 10.90
C TRP A 67 1.94 6.83 10.60
N LEU A 68 2.56 6.38 9.49
CA LEU A 68 3.85 6.91 9.03
C LEU A 68 3.75 8.38 8.59
N THR A 69 2.72 8.75 7.84
CA THR A 69 2.54 10.13 7.38
C THR A 69 2.21 11.10 8.51
N GLU A 70 1.43 10.68 9.51
CA GLU A 70 1.14 11.46 10.71
C GLU A 70 2.42 11.70 11.54
N GLY A 71 3.28 10.68 11.68
CA GLY A 71 4.56 10.82 12.37
C GLY A 71 5.58 11.72 11.66
N LEU A 72 5.45 11.90 10.33
CA LEU A 72 6.38 12.66 9.50
C LEU A 72 5.86 14.05 9.10
N GLY A 73 4.60 14.38 9.38
CA GLY A 73 3.95 15.62 8.95
C GLY A 73 3.78 15.72 7.43
N MET A 74 3.48 14.60 6.76
CA MET A 74 3.33 14.50 5.31
C MET A 74 1.87 14.67 4.85
N ASP A 75 1.36 15.90 4.94
CA ASP A 75 -0.03 16.25 4.59
C ASP A 75 -0.40 15.94 3.13
N ASN A 76 0.61 15.81 2.24
CA ASN A 76 0.39 15.57 0.80
C ASN A 76 -0.11 14.15 0.47
N LEU A 77 0.17 13.16 1.32
CA LEU A 77 -0.23 11.75 1.10
C LEU A 77 -1.47 11.35 1.91
N GLU A 78 -1.79 12.08 2.98
CA GLU A 78 -2.88 11.76 3.89
C GLU A 78 -4.24 11.65 3.17
N GLY A 79 -4.56 12.60 2.29
CA GLY A 79 -5.82 12.61 1.54
C GLY A 79 -5.98 11.38 0.64
N SER A 80 -4.91 10.94 -0.03
CA SER A 80 -4.96 9.77 -0.92
C SER A 80 -5.13 8.47 -0.15
N PHE A 81 -4.54 8.35 1.05
CA PHE A 81 -4.77 7.21 1.92
C PHE A 81 -6.21 7.12 2.43
N ARG A 82 -6.82 8.25 2.78
CA ARG A 82 -8.24 8.28 3.21
C ARG A 82 -9.18 7.78 2.11
N ASP A 83 -8.95 8.22 0.87
CA ASP A 83 -9.74 7.77 -0.29
C ASP A 83 -9.55 6.28 -0.59
N GLN A 84 -8.31 5.79 -0.42
CA GLN A 84 -7.97 4.39 -0.62
C GLN A 84 -8.60 3.49 0.46
N LYS A 85 -8.62 3.93 1.71
CA LYS A 85 -9.29 3.23 2.82
C LYS A 85 -10.79 3.10 2.57
N ALA A 86 -11.43 4.20 2.21
CA ALA A 86 -12.88 4.24 1.95
C ALA A 86 -13.27 3.28 0.81
N GLN A 87 -12.44 3.17 -0.24
CA GLN A 87 -12.64 2.17 -1.29
C GLN A 87 -12.46 0.76 -0.75
N ALA A 88 -11.37 0.47 -0.04
CA ALA A 88 -11.09 -0.86 0.49
C ALA A 88 -12.20 -1.40 1.40
N GLU A 89 -12.76 -0.54 2.28
CA GLU A 89 -13.89 -0.89 3.15
C GLU A 89 -15.18 -1.18 2.37
N GLN A 90 -15.46 -0.42 1.30
CA GLN A 90 -16.63 -0.67 0.44
C GLN A 90 -16.57 -2.02 -0.28
N PHE A 91 -15.38 -2.44 -0.71
CA PHE A 91 -15.19 -3.73 -1.37
C PHE A 91 -15.11 -4.90 -0.38
N ALA A 92 -14.65 -4.69 0.85
CA ALA A 92 -14.67 -5.71 1.91
C ALA A 92 -16.07 -6.04 2.43
N THR A 93 -17.05 -5.15 2.23
CA THR A 93 -18.44 -5.33 2.68
C THR A 93 -19.34 -6.01 1.63
N ARG A 94 -18.82 -6.28 0.42
CA ARG A 94 -19.52 -6.98 -0.67
C ARG A 94 -19.20 -8.46 -0.70
#